data_AF-A0A814YRV6-F1
#
_entry.id   AF-A0A814YRV6-F1
#
_cell.length_a   1.000
_cell.length_b   1.000
_cell.length_c   1.000
_cell.angle_alpha   90.00
_cell.angle_beta   90.00
_cell.angle_gamma   90.00
#
_symmetry.space_group_name_H-M   'P 1'
#
loop_
_entity.id
_entity.type
_entity.pdbx_description
1 polymer ?
#
loop_
_entity_poly.entity_id
_entity_poly.type
_entity_poly.pdbx_seq_one_letter_code
_entity_poly.pdbx_strand_id
1 'polypeptide(L)'
;MPAGAEDINWKKFYTACQNGDLNTVQLLLPTLKSDQLNKHGANKNTALHVASCHGYSGIVELLLQHPDIDHTLKDLEGRTPFKSALDDQIKQLFLKVAGCGTEGEYNRFIADDDIEWHDTYPNAYRIAKDNHDFMEKWLTKIPLKKLLIEIQVGYLDLMKAELWERMKSDDDYADLAKYLREALDKNNPLPLIKMYTADTNFYHILNADLAKLGSGFRFTKSNAFLDKNYRDDIPPRGQGQYLFAAILINHDIFQSHHFTGKVYRGMKISSRHFSKYSIGSSIITRSFHSASKLDHVARSFAGNASSTPGGMAGRLGVLFIYHIKNPRTGLDIIEWSTLSEEEEILIAPFSAFKIIQVKRNHGSPSEIEFEECEA
;
A
#
# COMPACT_ATOMS: atom_id res chain seq x y z
N MET A 1 23.17 -1.67 -38.59
CA MET A 1 22.19 -2.75 -38.86
C MET A 1 20.91 -2.08 -39.38
N PRO A 2 20.21 -2.63 -40.39
CA PRO A 2 19.13 -1.88 -41.03
C PRO A 2 17.91 -1.84 -40.11
N ALA A 3 17.40 -0.63 -39.84
CA ALA A 3 16.24 -0.36 -38.99
C ALA A 3 14.96 -1.13 -39.39
N GLY A 4 14.91 -1.70 -40.60
CA GLY A 4 13.78 -2.48 -41.10
C GLY A 4 13.64 -3.88 -40.49
N ALA A 5 14.73 -4.55 -40.09
CA ALA A 5 14.65 -5.90 -39.52
C ALA A 5 14.13 -5.90 -38.07
N GLU A 6 14.49 -4.87 -37.29
CA GLU A 6 14.06 -4.72 -35.89
C GLU A 6 12.54 -4.48 -35.79
N ASP A 7 11.96 -3.69 -36.70
CA ASP A 7 10.51 -3.44 -36.73
C ASP A 7 9.71 -4.67 -37.20
N ILE A 8 10.28 -5.50 -38.07
CA ILE A 8 9.66 -6.76 -38.52
C ILE A 8 9.58 -7.76 -37.35
N ASN A 9 10.66 -7.92 -36.57
CA ASN A 9 10.68 -8.85 -35.45
C ASN A 9 9.71 -8.43 -34.32
N TRP A 10 9.65 -7.13 -34.00
CA TRP A 10 8.67 -6.63 -33.04
C TRP A 10 7.23 -6.86 -33.51
N LYS A 11 6.90 -6.56 -34.78
CA LYS A 11 5.56 -6.81 -35.33
C LYS A 11 5.17 -8.28 -35.25
N LYS A 12 6.10 -9.18 -35.56
CA LYS A 12 5.90 -10.63 -35.44
C LYS A 12 5.66 -11.05 -33.99
N PHE A 13 6.45 -10.54 -33.05
CA PHE A 13 6.28 -10.81 -31.62
C PHE A 13 4.94 -10.30 -31.10
N TYR A 14 4.57 -9.06 -31.41
CA TYR A 14 3.28 -8.48 -31.03
C TYR A 14 2.11 -9.31 -31.56
N THR A 15 2.18 -9.72 -32.83
CA THR A 15 1.17 -10.57 -33.46
C THR A 15 1.10 -11.96 -32.83
N ALA A 16 2.25 -12.54 -32.44
CA ALA A 16 2.31 -13.81 -31.73
C ALA A 16 1.62 -13.73 -30.35
N CYS A 17 1.86 -12.64 -29.60
CA CYS A 17 1.15 -12.36 -28.34
C CYS A 17 -0.36 -12.18 -28.55
N GLN A 18 -0.77 -11.53 -29.64
CA GLN A 18 -2.18 -11.33 -29.98
C GLN A 18 -2.89 -12.62 -30.41
N ASN A 19 -2.17 -13.58 -30.99
CA ASN A 19 -2.74 -14.83 -31.51
C ASN A 19 -2.58 -16.03 -30.57
N GLY A 20 -1.90 -15.86 -29.43
CA GLY A 20 -1.66 -16.95 -28.49
C GLY A 20 -0.53 -17.91 -28.90
N ASP A 21 0.36 -17.49 -29.81
CA ASP A 21 1.46 -18.32 -30.31
C ASP A 21 2.66 -18.30 -29.34
N LEU A 22 2.54 -19.09 -28.27
CA LEU A 22 3.54 -19.20 -27.22
C LEU A 22 4.92 -19.59 -27.74
N ASN A 23 5.01 -20.46 -28.74
CA ASN A 23 6.29 -20.93 -29.28
C ASN A 23 7.05 -19.78 -29.98
N THR A 24 6.34 -18.99 -30.79
CA THR A 24 6.93 -17.82 -31.44
C THR A 24 7.30 -16.75 -30.42
N VAL A 25 6.49 -16.55 -29.38
CA VAL A 25 6.83 -15.62 -28.29
C VAL A 25 8.11 -16.06 -27.58
N GLN A 26 8.24 -17.33 -27.19
CA GLN A 26 9.46 -17.86 -26.54
C GLN A 26 10.71 -17.71 -27.42
N LEU A 27 10.57 -17.89 -28.73
CA LEU A 27 11.68 -17.75 -29.67
C LEU A 27 12.12 -16.29 -29.85
N LEU A 28 11.17 -15.36 -29.91
CA LEU A 28 11.45 -13.95 -30.22
C LEU A 28 11.78 -13.12 -28.99
N LEU A 29 11.22 -13.44 -27.82
CA LEU A 29 11.38 -12.67 -26.59
C LEU A 29 12.85 -12.34 -26.25
N PRO A 30 13.81 -13.31 -26.30
CA PRO A 30 15.22 -13.04 -26.00
C PRO A 30 15.94 -12.19 -27.04
N THR A 31 15.35 -12.00 -28.23
CA THR A 31 15.95 -11.27 -29.35
C THR A 31 15.56 -9.79 -29.37
N LEU A 32 14.57 -9.39 -28.55
CA LEU A 32 14.04 -8.04 -28.50
C LEU A 32 14.80 -7.20 -27.47
N LYS A 33 14.93 -5.91 -27.76
CA LYS A 33 15.45 -4.91 -26.81
C LYS A 33 14.35 -4.45 -25.86
N SER A 34 14.72 -3.93 -24.69
CA SER A 34 13.82 -3.38 -23.67
C SER A 34 12.77 -2.41 -24.26
N ASP A 35 13.21 -1.44 -25.08
CA ASP A 35 12.32 -0.48 -25.75
C ASP A 35 11.24 -1.12 -26.64
N GLN A 36 11.51 -2.33 -27.17
CA GLN A 36 10.57 -3.05 -28.06
C GLN A 36 9.55 -3.88 -27.27
N LEU A 37 9.92 -4.38 -26.09
CA LEU A 37 9.04 -5.18 -25.23
C LEU A 37 7.83 -4.37 -24.77
N ASN A 38 8.06 -3.08 -24.50
CA ASN A 38 7.06 -2.12 -24.02
C ASN A 38 6.48 -1.23 -25.13
N LYS A 39 6.87 -1.46 -26.39
CA LYS A 39 6.40 -0.66 -27.52
C LYS A 39 4.89 -0.84 -27.74
N HIS A 40 4.22 0.30 -27.92
CA HIS A 40 2.80 0.36 -28.20
C HIS A 40 2.47 -0.08 -29.62
N GLY A 41 1.49 -0.99 -29.73
CA GLY A 41 0.82 -1.37 -30.97
C GLY A 41 -0.45 -0.55 -31.21
N ALA A 42 -1.45 -1.18 -31.82
CA ALA A 42 -2.76 -0.56 -32.03
C ALA A 42 -3.43 -0.23 -30.69
N ASN A 43 -4.17 0.88 -30.64
CA ASN A 43 -4.83 1.37 -29.44
C ASN A 43 -3.91 1.61 -28.22
N LYS A 44 -2.62 1.89 -28.46
CA LYS A 44 -1.59 1.96 -27.41
C LYS A 44 -1.44 0.69 -26.57
N ASN A 45 -1.94 -0.46 -27.05
CA ASN A 45 -1.76 -1.72 -26.36
C ASN A 45 -0.30 -2.19 -26.47
N THR A 46 0.29 -2.60 -25.35
CA THR A 46 1.55 -3.36 -25.33
C THR A 46 1.30 -4.83 -25.69
N ALA A 47 2.38 -5.60 -25.90
CA ALA A 47 2.28 -7.05 -26.09
C ALA A 47 1.59 -7.74 -24.88
N LEU A 48 1.84 -7.24 -23.67
CA LEU A 48 1.21 -7.75 -22.45
C LEU A 48 -0.29 -7.43 -22.39
N HIS A 49 -0.74 -6.25 -22.87
CA HIS A 49 -2.17 -5.94 -22.97
C HIS A 49 -2.91 -6.95 -23.83
N VAL A 50 -2.41 -7.21 -25.06
CA VAL A 50 -3.11 -8.11 -25.99
C VAL A 50 -3.12 -9.54 -25.47
N ALA A 51 -2.02 -10.03 -24.88
CA ALA A 51 -1.96 -11.36 -24.29
C ALA A 51 -2.94 -11.51 -23.11
N SER A 52 -3.04 -10.47 -22.26
CA SER A 52 -3.93 -10.46 -21.10
C SER A 52 -5.40 -10.43 -21.51
N CYS A 53 -5.73 -9.58 -22.49
CA CYS A 53 -7.09 -9.41 -23.01
C CYS A 53 -7.64 -10.65 -23.70
N HIS A 54 -6.78 -11.45 -24.33
CA HIS A 54 -7.19 -12.69 -24.98
C HIS A 54 -7.05 -13.93 -24.07
N GLY A 55 -6.61 -13.76 -22.83
CA GLY A 55 -6.55 -14.85 -21.86
C GLY A 55 -5.39 -15.83 -22.04
N TYR A 56 -4.30 -15.42 -22.69
CA TYR A 56 -3.17 -16.31 -22.95
C TYR A 56 -2.23 -16.40 -21.74
N SER A 57 -2.69 -17.12 -20.71
CA SER A 57 -1.99 -17.28 -19.43
C SER A 57 -0.50 -17.62 -19.55
N GLY A 58 -0.13 -18.59 -20.39
CA GLY A 58 1.28 -18.96 -20.59
C GLY A 58 2.14 -17.86 -21.21
N ILE A 59 1.56 -17.00 -22.06
CA ILE A 59 2.26 -15.83 -22.61
C ILE A 59 2.33 -14.73 -21.56
N VAL A 60 1.24 -14.46 -20.84
CA VAL A 60 1.21 -13.46 -19.77
C VAL A 60 2.25 -13.78 -18.70
N GLU A 61 2.33 -15.04 -18.24
CA GLU A 61 3.33 -15.48 -17.27
C GLU A 61 4.76 -15.34 -17.80
N LEU A 62 5.01 -15.74 -19.04
CA LEU A 62 6.32 -15.61 -19.68
C LEU A 62 6.77 -14.15 -19.82
N LEU A 63 5.86 -13.25 -20.21
CA LEU A 63 6.15 -11.83 -20.34
C LEU A 63 6.40 -11.19 -18.97
N LEU A 64 5.56 -11.49 -17.97
CA LEU A 64 5.73 -10.95 -16.63
C LEU A 64 7.04 -11.41 -15.94
N GLN A 65 7.59 -12.57 -16.32
CA GLN A 65 8.89 -13.04 -15.83
C GLN A 65 10.08 -12.27 -16.43
N HIS A 66 9.87 -11.47 -17.48
CA HIS A 66 10.94 -10.72 -18.12
C HIS A 66 11.18 -9.38 -17.39
N PRO A 67 12.40 -9.08 -16.92
CA PRO A 67 12.67 -7.93 -16.04
C PRO A 67 12.41 -6.57 -16.70
N ASP A 68 12.53 -6.49 -18.03
CA ASP A 68 12.31 -5.27 -18.80
C ASP A 68 10.83 -5.02 -19.18
N ILE A 69 9.88 -5.87 -18.76
CA ILE A 69 8.46 -5.69 -19.08
C ILE A 69 7.82 -4.74 -18.08
N ASP A 70 7.28 -3.62 -18.58
CA ASP A 70 6.50 -2.66 -17.80
C ASP A 70 5.02 -3.00 -17.90
N HIS A 71 4.47 -3.56 -16.82
CA HIS A 71 3.06 -3.92 -16.72
C HIS A 71 2.17 -2.77 -16.20
N THR A 72 2.71 -1.57 -16.02
CA THR A 72 1.98 -0.37 -15.55
C THR A 72 1.52 0.54 -16.69
N LEU A 73 2.06 0.33 -17.90
CA LEU A 73 1.71 1.09 -19.10
C LEU A 73 0.21 1.03 -19.38
N LYS A 74 -0.33 2.15 -19.89
CA LYS A 74 -1.76 2.32 -20.14
C LYS A 74 -2.08 2.35 -21.63
N ASP A 75 -3.14 1.65 -22.01
CA ASP A 75 -3.74 1.70 -23.35
C ASP A 75 -4.45 3.05 -23.61
N LEU A 76 -5.08 3.19 -24.79
CA LEU A 76 -5.84 4.41 -25.14
C LEU A 76 -7.06 4.66 -24.25
N GLU A 77 -7.60 3.63 -23.60
CA GLU A 77 -8.71 3.73 -22.65
C GLU A 77 -8.23 3.99 -21.21
N GLY A 78 -6.91 4.09 -21.00
CA GLY A 78 -6.31 4.29 -19.68
C GLY A 78 -6.23 3.02 -18.83
N ARG A 79 -6.46 1.85 -19.42
CA ARG A 79 -6.36 0.54 -18.75
C ARG A 79 -4.93 0.03 -18.80
N THR A 80 -4.50 -0.64 -17.75
CA THR A 80 -3.26 -1.44 -17.73
C THR A 80 -3.52 -2.84 -18.31
N PRO A 81 -2.49 -3.65 -18.59
CA PRO A 81 -2.69 -5.04 -19.00
C PRO A 81 -3.51 -5.85 -18.00
N PHE A 82 -3.31 -5.59 -16.70
CA PHE A 82 -4.12 -6.16 -15.63
C PHE A 82 -5.60 -5.82 -15.76
N LYS A 83 -5.94 -4.54 -15.97
CA LYS A 83 -7.34 -4.08 -16.16
C LYS A 83 -7.95 -4.60 -17.46
N SER A 84 -7.10 -4.92 -18.44
CA SER A 84 -7.50 -5.49 -19.72
C SER A 84 -7.61 -7.02 -19.68
N ALA A 85 -7.29 -7.67 -18.56
CA ALA A 85 -7.28 -9.13 -18.44
C ALA A 85 -8.66 -9.76 -18.72
N LEU A 86 -8.67 -10.87 -19.47
CA LEU A 86 -9.89 -11.58 -19.86
C LEU A 86 -10.72 -12.04 -18.66
N ASP A 87 -10.06 -12.58 -17.65
CA ASP A 87 -10.68 -13.16 -16.46
C ASP A 87 -9.79 -13.01 -15.22
N ASP A 88 -10.31 -13.44 -14.07
CA ASP A 88 -9.58 -13.37 -12.81
C ASP A 88 -8.36 -14.30 -12.77
N GLN A 89 -8.33 -15.38 -13.57
CA GLN A 89 -7.17 -16.27 -13.62
C GLN A 89 -5.95 -15.57 -14.20
N ILE A 90 -6.15 -14.75 -15.24
CA ILE A 90 -5.10 -13.90 -15.81
C ILE A 90 -4.67 -12.83 -14.82
N LYS A 91 -5.62 -12.19 -14.13
CA LYS A 91 -5.30 -11.21 -13.07
C LYS A 91 -4.42 -11.81 -11.97
N GLN A 92 -4.66 -13.07 -11.57
CA GLN A 92 -3.82 -13.76 -10.59
C GLN A 92 -2.35 -13.86 -11.04
N LEU A 93 -2.04 -13.87 -12.33
CA LEU A 93 -0.65 -13.95 -12.81
C LEU A 93 0.13 -12.67 -12.50
N PHE A 94 -0.50 -11.51 -12.61
CA PHE A 94 0.10 -10.23 -12.22
C PHE A 94 0.39 -10.18 -10.71
N LEU A 95 -0.54 -10.70 -9.90
CA LEU A 95 -0.39 -10.77 -8.45
C LEU A 95 0.70 -11.77 -8.01
N LYS A 96 0.93 -12.84 -8.78
CA LYS A 96 2.01 -13.80 -8.53
C LYS A 96 3.40 -13.21 -8.80
N VAL A 97 3.53 -12.42 -9.86
CA VAL A 97 4.81 -11.79 -10.23
C VAL A 97 5.16 -10.62 -9.32
N ALA A 98 4.16 -9.86 -8.82
CA ALA A 98 4.38 -8.91 -7.72
C ALA A 98 4.92 -9.56 -6.42
N GLY A 99 4.84 -10.89 -6.30
CA GLY A 99 5.44 -11.70 -5.23
C GLY A 99 6.88 -12.15 -5.50
N CYS A 100 7.41 -11.97 -6.71
CA CYS A 100 8.79 -12.28 -7.10
C CYS A 100 9.57 -10.98 -7.22
N GLY A 101 10.20 -10.58 -6.12
CA GLY A 101 10.90 -9.30 -5.99
C GLY A 101 11.86 -9.03 -7.15
N THR A 102 11.55 -7.99 -7.91
CA THR A 102 12.54 -7.11 -8.51
C THR A 102 13.12 -6.27 -7.37
N GLU A 103 14.44 -6.28 -7.19
CA GLU A 103 15.10 -5.29 -6.32
C GLU A 103 14.76 -3.90 -6.88
N GLY A 104 13.80 -3.20 -6.27
CA GLY A 104 13.40 -1.85 -6.67
C GLY A 104 11.89 -1.56 -6.63
N GLU A 105 11.02 -2.58 -6.63
CA GLU A 105 9.57 -2.37 -6.49
C GLU A 105 9.15 -2.52 -5.04
N TYR A 106 8.84 -1.38 -4.42
CA TYR A 106 8.33 -1.29 -3.06
C TYR A 106 6.96 -1.97 -2.97
N ASN A 107 6.96 -3.20 -2.50
CA ASN A 107 5.73 -3.91 -2.18
C ASN A 107 5.10 -3.22 -0.97
N ARG A 108 4.03 -2.42 -1.18
CA ARG A 108 3.32 -1.64 -0.13
C ARG A 108 2.85 -2.48 1.08
N PHE A 109 2.88 -3.80 0.95
CA PHE A 109 2.50 -4.78 1.98
C PHE A 109 3.67 -5.51 2.64
N ILE A 110 4.90 -5.29 2.19
CA ILE A 110 6.11 -5.94 2.73
C ILE A 110 7.06 -4.84 3.16
N ALA A 111 7.31 -4.71 4.46
CA ALA A 111 8.42 -3.90 4.91
C ALA A 111 9.34 -4.70 5.85
N ASP A 112 10.56 -4.19 5.98
CA ASP A 112 11.81 -4.96 6.00
C ASP A 112 12.42 -4.95 7.43
N ASP A 113 11.75 -5.64 8.37
CA ASP A 113 12.12 -5.95 9.78
C ASP A 113 12.27 -4.76 10.78
N ASP A 114 11.96 -4.83 12.09
CA ASP A 114 11.65 -5.89 13.06
C ASP A 114 10.38 -5.50 13.91
N ILE A 115 9.25 -6.21 13.89
CA ILE A 115 7.92 -5.74 14.40
C ILE A 115 7.45 -4.48 13.67
N GLU A 116 6.87 -4.65 12.49
CA GLU A 116 6.23 -3.52 11.84
C GLU A 116 4.89 -3.22 12.52
N TRP A 117 5.03 -2.29 13.45
CA TRP A 117 4.02 -1.36 13.91
C TRP A 117 3.08 -1.89 14.95
N HIS A 118 3.52 -2.80 15.81
CA HIS A 118 2.74 -3.19 16.96
C HIS A 118 3.46 -2.90 18.26
N ASP A 119 2.78 -2.20 19.17
CA ASP A 119 3.17 -2.23 20.57
C ASP A 119 2.37 -3.28 21.33
N THR A 120 3.00 -3.95 22.29
CA THR A 120 2.31 -4.88 23.20
C THR A 120 2.13 -4.22 24.55
N TYR A 121 0.89 -4.06 25.00
CA TYR A 121 0.56 -3.55 26.32
C TYR A 121 -0.61 -4.30 26.96
N PRO A 122 -0.61 -4.48 28.30
CA PRO A 122 -1.78 -4.99 29.01
C PRO A 122 -3.04 -4.15 28.81
N ASN A 123 -2.90 -2.82 28.69
CA ASN A 123 -4.02 -1.88 28.56
C ASN A 123 -4.10 -1.27 27.14
N ALA A 124 -3.85 -2.08 26.12
CA ALA A 124 -3.73 -1.63 24.74
C ALA A 124 -4.94 -0.79 24.26
N TYR A 125 -6.15 -1.20 24.60
CA TYR A 125 -7.39 -0.51 24.25
C TYR A 125 -7.47 0.93 24.80
N ARG A 126 -7.01 1.17 26.04
CA ARG A 126 -7.04 2.49 26.66
C ARG A 126 -6.07 3.43 25.96
N ILE A 127 -4.89 2.91 25.63
CA ILE A 127 -3.86 3.64 24.90
C ILE A 127 -4.36 4.02 23.50
N ALA A 128 -5.00 3.07 22.80
CA ALA A 128 -5.66 3.31 21.52
C ALA A 128 -6.66 4.45 21.64
N LYS A 129 -7.67 4.31 22.52
CA LYS A 129 -8.70 5.31 22.75
C LYS A 129 -8.13 6.70 23.01
N ASP A 130 -7.18 6.83 23.94
CA ASP A 130 -6.58 8.13 24.25
C ASP A 130 -5.88 8.77 23.03
N ASN A 131 -5.22 7.99 22.17
CA ASN A 131 -4.59 8.50 20.94
C ASN A 131 -5.65 8.96 19.92
N HIS A 132 -6.73 8.19 19.74
CA HIS A 132 -7.84 8.57 18.85
C HIS A 132 -8.55 9.84 19.35
N ASP A 133 -8.88 9.92 20.64
CA ASP A 133 -9.47 11.11 21.26
C ASP A 133 -8.57 12.35 21.10
N PHE A 134 -7.25 12.16 21.14
CA PHE A 134 -6.28 13.23 20.94
C PHE A 134 -6.26 13.73 19.48
N MET A 135 -6.28 12.82 18.51
CA MET A 135 -6.35 13.16 17.08
C MET A 135 -7.66 13.87 16.71
N GLU A 136 -8.79 13.43 17.27
CA GLU A 136 -10.12 14.01 17.02
C GLU A 136 -10.23 15.47 17.49
N LYS A 137 -9.56 15.82 18.61
CA LYS A 137 -9.58 17.20 19.15
C LYS A 137 -9.06 18.25 18.17
N TRP A 138 -8.15 17.91 17.26
CA TRP A 138 -7.67 18.87 16.28
C TRP A 138 -8.74 19.26 15.26
N LEU A 139 -9.55 18.31 14.83
CA LEU A 139 -10.59 18.53 13.82
C LEU A 139 -11.77 19.33 14.37
N THR A 140 -12.04 19.23 15.67
CA THR A 140 -13.13 20.00 16.30
C THR A 140 -12.78 21.48 16.52
N LYS A 141 -11.49 21.82 16.59
CA LYS A 141 -11.03 23.17 16.93
C LYS A 141 -10.42 23.94 15.76
N ILE A 142 -9.83 23.24 14.79
CA ILE A 142 -9.02 23.86 13.74
C ILE A 142 -9.68 23.59 12.37
N PRO A 143 -9.95 24.65 11.57
CA PRO A 143 -10.51 24.47 10.23
C PRO A 143 -9.65 23.58 9.33
N LEU A 144 -10.29 22.69 8.55
CA LEU A 144 -9.61 21.77 7.63
C LEU A 144 -8.52 22.44 6.79
N LYS A 145 -8.81 23.61 6.21
CA LYS A 145 -7.84 24.35 5.39
C LYS A 145 -6.53 24.65 6.13
N LYS A 146 -6.58 25.00 7.43
CA LYS A 146 -5.36 25.24 8.23
C LYS A 146 -4.59 23.94 8.48
N LEU A 147 -5.29 22.83 8.70
CA LEU A 147 -4.66 21.51 8.86
C LEU A 147 -3.98 21.06 7.56
N LEU A 148 -4.64 21.24 6.41
CA LEU A 148 -4.07 20.92 5.10
C LEU A 148 -2.84 21.77 4.77
N ILE A 149 -2.85 23.07 5.13
CA ILE A 149 -1.67 23.94 4.99
C ILE A 149 -0.50 23.42 5.84
N GLU A 150 -0.76 22.97 7.08
CA GLU A 150 0.30 22.41 7.92
C GLU A 150 0.83 21.08 7.38
N ILE A 151 -0.02 20.23 6.78
CA ILE A 151 0.45 19.02 6.07
C ILE A 151 1.33 19.40 4.88
N GLN A 152 0.97 20.43 4.12
CA GLN A 152 1.78 20.89 3.00
C GLN A 152 3.14 21.42 3.50
N VAL A 153 3.12 22.44 4.35
CA VAL A 153 4.34 23.18 4.73
C VAL A 153 5.16 22.42 5.77
N GLY A 154 4.50 21.87 6.79
CA GLY A 154 5.13 21.21 7.93
C GLY A 154 5.43 19.73 7.72
N TYR A 155 5.15 19.19 6.54
CA TYR A 155 5.44 17.78 6.24
C TYR A 155 5.91 17.56 4.80
N LEU A 156 5.10 17.86 3.79
CA LEU A 156 5.46 17.61 2.40
C LEU A 156 6.64 18.46 1.92
N ASP A 157 6.63 19.77 2.18
CA ASP A 157 7.69 20.69 1.75
C ASP A 157 8.99 20.46 2.53
N LEU A 158 8.91 20.11 3.81
CA LEU A 158 10.07 19.69 4.60
C LEU A 158 10.66 18.39 4.08
N MET A 159 9.83 17.43 3.68
CA MET A 159 10.30 16.19 3.06
C MET A 159 11.10 16.49 1.79
N LYS A 160 10.66 17.46 0.97
CA LYS A 160 11.41 17.90 -0.20
C LYS A 160 12.75 18.54 0.17
N ALA A 161 12.76 19.42 1.17
CA ALA A 161 13.94 20.20 1.54
C ALA A 161 15.01 19.40 2.30
N GLU A 162 14.60 18.50 3.19
CA GLU A 162 15.48 17.84 4.16
C GLU A 162 15.62 16.33 3.91
N LEU A 163 14.73 15.73 3.13
CA LEU A 163 14.61 14.28 2.98
C LEU A 163 14.47 13.87 1.51
N TRP A 164 15.05 14.66 0.60
CA TRP A 164 15.02 14.43 -0.84
C TRP A 164 15.40 12.98 -1.22
N GLU A 165 16.41 12.42 -0.56
CA GLU A 165 16.87 11.04 -0.74
C GLU A 165 15.79 9.97 -0.44
N ARG A 166 14.73 10.32 0.28
CA ARG A 166 13.58 9.42 0.53
C ARG A 166 12.56 9.45 -0.61
N MET A 167 12.53 10.51 -1.42
CA MET A 167 11.66 10.63 -2.60
C MET A 167 12.34 10.02 -3.81
N LYS A 168 11.61 9.28 -4.67
CA LYS A 168 12.24 8.62 -5.83
C LYS A 168 12.62 9.64 -6.92
N SER A 169 11.84 10.71 -7.08
CA SER A 169 11.99 11.69 -8.15
C SER A 169 11.31 13.03 -7.83
N ASP A 170 11.65 14.09 -8.59
CA ASP A 170 10.91 15.37 -8.61
C ASP A 170 9.44 15.17 -8.98
N ASP A 171 9.16 14.20 -9.85
CA ASP A 171 7.82 13.89 -10.34
C ASP A 171 6.92 13.35 -9.21
N ASP A 172 7.48 12.53 -8.30
CA ASP A 172 6.77 12.06 -7.10
C ASP A 172 6.28 13.26 -6.26
N TYR A 173 7.15 14.25 -6.00
CA TYR A 173 6.75 15.43 -5.25
C TYR A 173 5.68 16.24 -5.98
N ALA A 174 5.81 16.41 -7.30
CA ALA A 174 4.86 17.16 -8.10
C ALA A 174 3.46 16.52 -8.04
N ASP A 175 3.36 15.20 -8.11
CA ASP A 175 2.12 14.45 -7.98
C ASP A 175 1.50 14.57 -6.59
N LEU A 176 2.30 14.43 -5.53
CA LEU A 176 1.83 14.59 -4.15
C LEU A 176 1.32 16.02 -3.88
N ALA A 177 2.08 17.03 -4.33
CA ALA A 177 1.72 18.44 -4.19
C ALA A 177 0.45 18.78 -4.96
N LYS A 178 0.21 18.13 -6.11
CA LYS A 178 -1.02 18.27 -6.88
C LYS A 178 -2.25 17.80 -6.11
N TYR A 179 -2.19 16.64 -5.45
CA TYR A 179 -3.31 16.15 -4.62
C TYR A 179 -3.60 17.06 -3.42
N LEU A 180 -2.57 17.53 -2.72
CA LEU A 180 -2.74 18.47 -1.61
C LEU A 180 -3.30 19.82 -2.07
N ARG A 181 -2.86 20.33 -3.23
CA ARG A 181 -3.44 21.53 -3.82
C ARG A 181 -4.92 21.36 -4.15
N GLU A 182 -5.28 20.22 -4.74
CA GLU A 182 -6.70 19.89 -5.00
C GLU A 182 -7.52 19.87 -3.69
N ALA A 183 -6.96 19.29 -2.63
CA ALA A 183 -7.62 19.26 -1.32
C ALA A 183 -7.81 20.67 -0.72
N LEU A 184 -6.82 21.55 -0.89
CA LEU A 184 -6.86 22.94 -0.42
C LEU A 184 -7.85 23.80 -1.22
N ASP A 185 -7.82 23.69 -2.54
CA ASP A 185 -8.67 24.48 -3.44
C ASP A 185 -10.15 24.13 -3.24
N LYS A 186 -10.44 22.84 -3.07
CA LYS A 186 -11.81 22.35 -2.84
C LYS A 186 -12.21 22.35 -1.36
N ASN A 187 -11.27 22.62 -0.45
CA ASN A 187 -11.43 22.42 0.99
C ASN A 187 -12.05 21.05 1.32
N ASN A 188 -11.48 20.00 0.75
CA ASN A 188 -12.00 18.64 0.77
C ASN A 188 -10.84 17.65 1.01
N PRO A 189 -10.90 16.74 1.99
CA PRO A 189 -9.79 15.85 2.29
C PRO A 189 -9.73 14.59 1.41
N LEU A 190 -10.72 14.30 0.56
CA LEU A 190 -10.71 13.12 -0.32
C LEU A 190 -9.43 12.94 -1.16
N PRO A 191 -8.81 14.00 -1.73
CA PRO A 191 -7.56 13.85 -2.47
C PRO A 191 -6.39 13.32 -1.63
N LEU A 192 -6.45 13.39 -0.29
CA LEU A 192 -5.43 12.77 0.56
C LEU A 192 -5.41 11.24 0.42
N ILE A 193 -6.54 10.58 0.12
CA ILE A 193 -6.54 9.13 -0.17
C ILE A 193 -5.72 8.84 -1.43
N LYS A 194 -5.92 9.64 -2.49
CA LYS A 194 -5.13 9.52 -3.72
C LYS A 194 -3.65 9.79 -3.47
N MET A 195 -3.34 10.76 -2.61
CA MET A 195 -1.96 11.03 -2.17
C MET A 195 -1.36 9.82 -1.45
N TYR A 196 -2.13 9.15 -0.60
CA TYR A 196 -1.69 7.96 0.14
C TYR A 196 -1.44 6.74 -0.78
N THR A 197 -2.29 6.54 -1.78
CA THR A 197 -2.21 5.37 -2.68
C THR A 197 -1.45 5.64 -3.98
N ALA A 198 -1.00 6.88 -4.22
CA ALA A 198 -0.23 7.23 -5.41
C ALA A 198 1.00 6.34 -5.54
N ASP A 199 1.39 6.02 -6.77
CA ASP A 199 2.59 5.26 -7.08
C ASP A 199 3.85 6.11 -6.83
N THR A 200 4.11 6.36 -5.55
CA THR A 200 5.19 7.19 -5.00
C THR A 200 5.67 6.53 -3.71
N ASN A 201 6.82 6.95 -3.20
CA ASN A 201 7.30 6.43 -1.91
C ASN A 201 6.55 7.00 -0.68
N PHE A 202 5.51 7.80 -0.88
CA PHE A 202 4.84 8.52 0.21
C PHE A 202 4.19 7.59 1.24
N TYR A 203 3.56 6.51 0.80
CA TYR A 203 2.99 5.48 1.68
C TYR A 203 4.02 4.96 2.69
N HIS A 204 5.21 4.58 2.22
CA HIS A 204 6.28 4.04 3.06
C HIS A 204 6.82 5.10 4.02
N ILE A 205 7.01 6.32 3.52
CA ILE A 205 7.49 7.46 4.31
C ILE A 205 6.51 7.79 5.44
N LEU A 206 5.23 7.94 5.11
CA LEU A 206 4.18 8.28 6.06
C LEU A 206 4.02 7.21 7.14
N ASN A 207 3.95 5.94 6.75
CA ASN A 207 3.81 4.86 7.72
C ASN A 207 5.04 4.71 8.62
N ALA A 208 6.25 4.91 8.07
CA ALA A 208 7.48 4.94 8.87
C ALA A 208 7.48 6.11 9.87
N ASP A 209 7.05 7.30 9.44
CA ASP A 209 7.02 8.50 10.28
C ASP A 209 5.95 8.43 11.37
N LEU A 210 4.77 7.89 11.07
CA LEU A 210 3.69 7.64 12.04
C LEU A 210 4.18 6.75 13.17
N ALA A 211 4.96 5.75 12.84
CA ALA A 211 5.30 4.73 13.79
C ALA A 211 6.61 4.95 14.56
N LYS A 212 7.33 6.04 14.27
CA LYS A 212 8.49 6.52 15.05
C LYS A 212 8.17 6.68 16.54
N LEU A 213 7.00 7.26 16.87
CA LEU A 213 6.59 7.46 18.27
C LEU A 213 5.79 6.27 18.81
N GLY A 214 5.25 5.44 17.92
CA GLY A 214 4.32 4.38 18.25
C GLY A 214 3.18 4.88 19.12
N SER A 215 2.69 4.02 20.00
CA SER A 215 1.61 4.33 20.95
C SER A 215 1.95 5.46 21.95
N GLY A 216 3.23 5.84 22.06
CA GLY A 216 3.71 6.95 22.87
C GLY A 216 3.33 8.32 22.32
N PHE A 217 2.78 8.39 21.10
CA PHE A 217 2.38 9.62 20.42
C PHE A 217 1.57 10.59 21.31
N ARG A 218 0.48 10.17 21.97
CA ARG A 218 -0.30 11.04 22.87
C ARG A 218 0.47 11.66 24.04
N PHE A 219 1.60 11.05 24.42
CA PHE A 219 2.47 11.55 25.49
C PHE A 219 3.57 12.46 24.95
N THR A 220 3.70 12.57 23.63
CA THR A 220 4.45 13.68 23.10
C THR A 220 3.73 14.94 23.52
N LYS A 221 4.48 15.72 24.30
CA LYS A 221 4.16 17.11 24.56
C LYS A 221 4.11 17.78 23.22
N SER A 222 2.97 17.78 22.52
CA SER A 222 2.75 18.82 21.55
C SER A 222 2.86 20.09 22.39
N ASN A 223 3.89 20.91 22.15
CA ASN A 223 4.03 22.16 22.87
C ASN A 223 2.69 22.92 22.83
N ALA A 224 1.90 22.71 21.78
CA ALA A 224 0.50 23.07 21.64
C ALA A 224 -0.44 22.80 22.85
N PHE A 225 -0.49 21.60 23.44
CA PHE A 225 -1.43 21.34 24.55
C PHE A 225 -0.88 21.70 25.94
N LEU A 226 0.43 21.96 26.06
CA LEU A 226 1.07 22.34 27.33
C LEU A 226 1.47 23.81 27.39
N ASP A 227 1.56 24.49 26.24
CA ASP A 227 1.78 25.91 26.12
C ASP A 227 0.45 26.64 26.35
N LYS A 228 0.38 27.39 27.44
CA LYS A 228 -0.78 28.24 27.77
C LYS A 228 -1.06 29.30 26.70
N ASN A 229 -0.10 29.57 25.80
CA ASN A 229 -0.24 30.50 24.69
C ASN A 229 -0.69 29.84 23.38
N TYR A 230 -0.79 28.51 23.33
CA TYR A 230 -1.30 27.85 22.13
C TYR A 230 -2.77 28.22 21.94
N ARG A 231 -3.05 28.83 20.80
CA ARG A 231 -4.41 29.18 20.45
C ARG A 231 -5.11 27.93 19.94
N ASP A 232 -6.34 27.74 20.40
CA ASP A 232 -7.20 26.63 19.99
C ASP A 232 -7.42 26.54 18.46
N ASP A 233 -7.05 27.57 17.69
CA ASP A 233 -7.27 27.67 16.25
C ASP A 233 -6.02 27.45 15.38
N ILE A 234 -4.88 27.08 15.96
CA ILE A 234 -3.61 26.84 15.24
C ILE A 234 -3.35 25.32 15.12
N PRO A 235 -2.81 24.81 14.01
CA PRO A 235 -2.41 23.40 13.88
C PRO A 235 -1.09 23.07 14.62
N PRO A 236 -0.93 21.83 15.13
CA PRO A 236 0.30 21.38 15.77
C PRO A 236 1.44 21.30 14.75
N ARG A 237 2.52 22.06 14.99
CA ARG A 237 3.65 22.14 14.06
C ARG A 237 4.47 20.87 14.02
N GLY A 238 4.87 20.45 12.82
CA GLY A 238 5.73 19.29 12.61
C GLY A 238 5.08 17.94 12.94
N GLN A 239 3.76 17.91 13.02
CA GLN A 239 2.96 16.69 13.25
C GLN A 239 2.12 16.30 12.03
N GLY A 240 2.55 16.69 10.82
CA GLY A 240 1.78 16.51 9.60
C GLY A 240 1.38 15.06 9.31
N GLN A 241 2.22 14.07 9.67
CA GLN A 241 1.87 12.65 9.57
C GLN A 241 0.67 12.27 10.44
N TYR A 242 0.58 12.82 11.66
CA TYR A 242 -0.54 12.57 12.57
C TYR A 242 -1.76 13.40 12.19
N LEU A 243 -1.58 14.60 11.64
CA LEU A 243 -2.67 15.38 11.05
C LEU A 243 -3.29 14.66 9.86
N PHE A 244 -2.47 14.09 8.99
CA PHE A 244 -2.92 13.27 7.87
C PHE A 244 -3.76 12.10 8.38
N ALA A 245 -3.25 11.36 9.37
CA ALA A 245 -4.00 10.25 9.97
C ALA A 245 -5.31 10.69 10.65
N ALA A 246 -5.27 11.80 11.40
CA ALA A 246 -6.43 12.34 12.09
C ALA A 246 -7.55 12.67 11.12
N ILE A 247 -7.23 13.37 10.02
CA ILE A 247 -8.20 13.75 8.97
C ILE A 247 -8.83 12.52 8.34
N LEU A 248 -8.04 11.55 7.88
CA LEU A 248 -8.56 10.36 7.20
C LEU A 248 -9.51 9.56 8.09
N ILE A 249 -9.20 9.42 9.38
CA ILE A 249 -9.96 8.56 10.29
C ILE A 249 -11.21 9.26 10.85
N ASN A 250 -11.13 10.56 11.12
CA ASN A 250 -12.15 11.24 11.94
C ASN A 250 -12.90 12.36 11.21
N HIS A 251 -12.52 12.77 9.99
CA HIS A 251 -13.24 13.82 9.28
C HIS A 251 -14.62 13.32 8.81
N ASP A 252 -15.66 14.13 9.00
CA ASP A 252 -17.07 13.75 8.79
C ASP A 252 -17.38 13.17 7.41
N ILE A 253 -16.70 13.67 6.37
CA ILE A 253 -16.87 13.18 4.99
C ILE A 253 -16.58 11.68 4.82
N PHE A 254 -15.79 11.09 5.70
CA PHE A 254 -15.42 9.67 5.66
C PHE A 254 -16.34 8.77 6.51
N GLN A 255 -17.26 9.35 7.29
CA GLN A 255 -18.13 8.56 8.18
C GLN A 255 -18.99 7.54 7.42
N SER A 256 -19.43 7.87 6.20
CA SER A 256 -20.20 6.95 5.34
C SER A 256 -19.37 5.80 4.77
N HIS A 257 -18.05 5.87 4.89
CA HIS A 257 -17.09 4.91 4.35
C HIS A 257 -16.33 4.18 5.46
N HIS A 258 -16.73 4.36 6.71
CA HIS A 258 -16.25 3.55 7.81
C HIS A 258 -16.65 2.09 7.65
N PHE A 259 -15.72 1.19 7.93
CA PHE A 259 -15.86 -0.24 7.70
C PHE A 259 -15.80 -1.01 9.02
N THR A 260 -16.73 -1.95 9.18
CA THR A 260 -16.69 -3.01 10.19
C THR A 260 -16.82 -4.36 9.50
N GLY A 261 -16.14 -5.37 10.04
CA GLY A 261 -16.10 -6.71 9.47
C GLY A 261 -14.70 -7.27 9.40
N LYS A 262 -14.55 -8.30 8.57
CA LYS A 262 -13.34 -9.10 8.46
C LYS A 262 -12.48 -8.61 7.31
N VAL A 263 -11.19 -8.39 7.55
CA VAL A 263 -10.19 -8.02 6.54
C VAL A 263 -8.93 -8.86 6.66
N TYR A 264 -8.16 -8.89 5.58
CA TYR A 264 -7.00 -9.75 5.39
C TYR A 264 -5.76 -8.94 5.02
N ARG A 265 -4.61 -9.26 5.62
CA ARG A 265 -3.33 -8.64 5.28
C ARG A 265 -2.25 -9.71 5.19
N GLY A 266 -1.58 -9.80 4.04
CA GLY A 266 -0.41 -10.65 3.89
C GLY A 266 0.84 -9.94 4.40
N MET A 267 1.67 -10.63 5.16
CA MET A 267 2.92 -10.09 5.68
C MET A 267 4.05 -11.12 5.61
N LYS A 268 5.28 -10.67 5.35
CA LYS A 268 6.48 -11.51 5.53
C LYS A 268 7.06 -11.26 6.91
N ILE A 269 7.03 -12.24 7.78
CA ILE A 269 7.53 -12.13 9.16
C ILE A 269 8.85 -12.90 9.32
N SER A 270 9.85 -12.27 9.94
CA SER A 270 11.06 -12.95 10.42
C SER A 270 10.76 -13.96 11.53
N SER A 271 11.46 -15.10 11.51
CA SER A 271 11.30 -16.18 12.49
C SER A 271 11.52 -15.75 13.94
N ARG A 272 12.32 -14.69 14.16
CA ARG A 272 12.54 -14.07 15.48
C ARG A 272 11.26 -13.51 16.12
N HIS A 273 10.22 -13.21 15.33
CA HIS A 273 8.97 -12.60 15.81
C HIS A 273 7.83 -13.57 16.07
N PHE A 274 7.98 -14.86 15.79
CA PHE A 274 6.90 -15.83 15.96
C PHE A 274 6.46 -16.01 17.41
N SER A 275 7.35 -15.75 18.37
CA SER A 275 7.06 -15.83 19.80
C SER A 275 6.23 -14.64 20.31
N LYS A 276 6.23 -13.51 19.58
CA LYS A 276 5.47 -12.30 19.97
C LYS A 276 3.97 -12.46 19.75
N TYR A 277 3.58 -13.32 18.80
CA TYR A 277 2.19 -13.63 18.51
C TYR A 277 1.70 -14.80 19.37
N SER A 278 1.33 -14.48 20.60
CA SER A 278 0.74 -15.44 21.55
C SER A 278 -0.76 -15.16 21.71
N ILE A 279 -1.57 -16.21 21.75
CA ILE A 279 -3.01 -16.09 21.99
C ILE A 279 -3.24 -15.38 23.32
N GLY A 280 -4.18 -14.43 23.33
CA GLY A 280 -4.50 -13.60 24.48
C GLY A 280 -3.70 -12.29 24.58
N SER A 281 -2.55 -12.18 23.89
CA SER A 281 -1.78 -10.95 23.84
C SER A 281 -2.53 -9.86 23.10
N SER A 282 -2.40 -8.62 23.57
CA SER A 282 -2.93 -7.43 22.89
C SER A 282 -1.83 -6.65 22.20
N ILE A 283 -2.14 -6.17 21.01
CA ILE A 283 -1.27 -5.36 20.15
C ILE A 283 -1.95 -4.02 19.83
N ILE A 284 -1.15 -3.00 19.53
CA ILE A 284 -1.64 -1.69 19.05
C ILE A 284 -0.92 -1.33 17.76
N THR A 285 -1.65 -1.06 16.68
CA THR A 285 -1.05 -0.58 15.43
C THR A 285 -0.36 0.78 15.64
N ARG A 286 0.80 1.03 15.00
CA ARG A 286 1.54 2.31 15.12
C ARG A 286 1.36 3.21 13.89
N SER A 287 0.89 2.65 12.79
CA SER A 287 0.69 3.30 11.49
C SER A 287 -0.56 2.71 10.83
N PHE A 288 -0.92 3.23 9.66
CA PHE A 288 -1.98 2.61 8.86
C PHE A 288 -1.60 1.19 8.45
N HIS A 289 -2.53 0.26 8.57
CA HIS A 289 -2.38 -1.06 7.97
C HIS A 289 -3.33 -1.17 6.80
N SER A 290 -2.75 -1.18 5.60
CA SER A 290 -3.48 -1.58 4.40
C SER A 290 -3.90 -3.05 4.49
N ALA A 291 -5.18 -3.32 4.41
CA ALA A 291 -5.75 -4.65 4.38
C ALA A 291 -6.73 -4.75 3.21
N SER A 292 -7.05 -5.97 2.79
CA SER A 292 -8.02 -6.22 1.73
C SER A 292 -9.25 -6.91 2.29
N LYS A 293 -10.42 -6.64 1.71
CA LYS A 293 -11.62 -7.49 1.92
C LYS A 293 -11.44 -8.89 1.31
N LEU A 294 -10.52 -9.04 0.36
CA LEU A 294 -10.30 -10.25 -0.41
C LEU A 294 -9.10 -11.05 0.14
N ASP A 295 -9.39 -12.24 0.69
CA ASP A 295 -8.37 -13.16 1.23
C ASP A 295 -7.26 -13.49 0.21
N HIS A 296 -7.64 -13.73 -1.06
CA HIS A 296 -6.69 -14.11 -2.09
C HIS A 296 -5.71 -12.98 -2.45
N VAL A 297 -6.18 -11.72 -2.45
CA VAL A 297 -5.34 -10.52 -2.66
C VAL A 297 -4.34 -10.37 -1.52
N ALA A 298 -4.80 -10.53 -0.27
CA ALA A 298 -3.90 -10.50 0.88
C ALA A 298 -2.84 -11.61 0.81
N ARG A 299 -3.21 -12.83 0.39
CA ARG A 299 -2.26 -13.95 0.27
C ARG A 299 -1.20 -13.73 -0.80
N SER A 300 -1.53 -13.08 -1.93
CA SER A 300 -0.51 -12.77 -2.94
C SER A 300 0.60 -11.86 -2.39
N PHE A 301 0.25 -10.94 -1.49
CA PHE A 301 1.24 -10.04 -0.87
C PHE A 301 2.15 -10.71 0.16
N ALA A 302 1.67 -11.73 0.86
CA ALA A 302 2.52 -12.52 1.77
C ALA A 302 3.65 -13.24 1.00
N GLY A 303 3.46 -13.50 -0.30
CA GLY A 303 4.35 -14.28 -1.15
C GLY A 303 4.38 -15.76 -0.76
N ASN A 304 4.85 -16.61 -1.67
CA ASN A 304 5.21 -17.98 -1.31
C ASN A 304 6.44 -17.96 -0.40
N ALA A 305 6.53 -18.91 0.55
CA ALA A 305 7.72 -19.08 1.39
C ALA A 305 8.93 -19.38 0.49
N SER A 306 9.64 -18.33 0.07
CA SER A 306 10.83 -18.45 -0.75
C SER A 306 11.93 -19.02 0.12
N SER A 307 12.26 -20.30 -0.09
CA SER A 307 13.55 -20.86 0.28
C SER A 307 14.62 -20.15 -0.55
N THR A 308 15.11 -19.00 -0.08
CA THR A 308 16.31 -18.39 -0.66
C THR A 308 17.49 -19.33 -0.38
N PRO A 309 18.18 -19.85 -1.42
CA PRO A 309 19.40 -20.61 -1.23
C PRO A 309 20.52 -19.63 -0.88
N GLY A 310 20.75 -19.40 0.41
CA GLY A 310 21.83 -18.53 0.87
C GLY A 310 21.58 -17.81 2.18
N GLY A 311 21.63 -18.54 3.30
CA GLY A 311 22.28 -18.06 4.53
C GLY A 311 21.71 -16.89 5.35
N MET A 312 20.65 -16.19 4.95
CA MET A 312 19.94 -15.26 5.86
C MET A 312 18.57 -15.83 6.22
N ALA A 313 18.26 -15.87 7.51
CA ALA A 313 17.07 -16.54 8.08
C ALA A 313 15.78 -16.16 7.34
N GLY A 314 15.19 -17.14 6.64
CA GLY A 314 14.05 -16.93 5.74
C GLY A 314 12.84 -16.33 6.44
N ARG A 315 12.33 -15.22 5.90
CA ARG A 315 11.02 -14.68 6.30
C ARG A 315 9.90 -15.58 5.79
N LEU A 316 8.85 -15.69 6.57
CA LEU A 316 7.69 -16.51 6.24
C LEU A 316 6.48 -15.63 5.94
N GLY A 317 5.80 -15.94 4.83
CA GLY A 317 4.51 -15.35 4.50
C GLY A 317 3.45 -15.82 5.49
N VAL A 318 2.79 -14.88 6.16
CA VAL A 318 1.74 -15.12 7.15
C VAL A 318 0.53 -14.27 6.79
N LEU A 319 -0.65 -14.86 6.87
CA LEU A 319 -1.90 -14.13 6.71
C LEU A 319 -2.38 -13.60 8.05
N PHE A 320 -2.63 -12.30 8.12
CA PHE A 320 -3.23 -11.63 9.26
C PHE A 320 -4.70 -11.42 8.96
N ILE A 321 -5.55 -11.78 9.91
CA ILE A 321 -7.01 -11.70 9.80
C ILE A 321 -7.50 -10.79 10.91
N TYR A 322 -8.05 -9.63 10.57
CA TYR A 322 -8.54 -8.67 11.55
C TYR A 322 -10.07 -8.64 11.54
N HIS A 323 -10.68 -8.74 12.72
CA HIS A 323 -12.10 -8.49 12.94
C HIS A 323 -12.28 -7.09 13.51
N ILE A 324 -12.69 -6.17 12.65
CA ILE A 324 -12.94 -4.76 12.99
C ILE A 324 -14.39 -4.63 13.45
N LYS A 325 -14.57 -4.09 14.66
CA LYS A 325 -15.87 -3.88 15.31
C LYS A 325 -16.23 -2.40 15.41
N ASN A 326 -15.25 -1.52 15.52
CA ASN A 326 -15.44 -0.08 15.63
C ASN A 326 -15.39 0.58 14.23
N PRO A 327 -16.42 1.33 13.82
CA PRO A 327 -16.41 2.07 12.56
C PRO A 327 -15.19 2.98 12.39
N ARG A 328 -14.65 3.55 13.47
CA ARG A 328 -13.48 4.46 13.40
C ARG A 328 -12.15 3.74 13.17
N THR A 329 -12.14 2.41 13.15
CA THR A 329 -10.93 1.60 13.01
C THR A 329 -10.66 1.21 11.55
N GLY A 330 -11.70 0.96 10.76
CA GLY A 330 -11.57 0.64 9.34
C GLY A 330 -12.09 1.76 8.46
N LEU A 331 -11.33 2.16 7.45
CA LEU A 331 -11.77 3.07 6.41
C LEU A 331 -11.75 2.37 5.04
N ASP A 332 -12.91 2.30 4.40
CA ASP A 332 -13.05 1.84 3.01
C ASP A 332 -12.60 2.94 2.05
N ILE A 333 -11.53 2.67 1.31
CA ILE A 333 -10.94 3.64 0.39
C ILE A 333 -11.06 3.24 -1.08
N ILE A 334 -11.86 2.22 -1.38
CA ILE A 334 -11.95 1.61 -2.71
C ILE A 334 -12.29 2.65 -3.78
N GLU A 335 -13.23 3.56 -3.50
CA GLU A 335 -13.71 4.57 -4.45
C GLU A 335 -12.64 5.58 -4.88
N TRP A 336 -11.62 5.80 -4.05
CA TRP A 336 -10.60 6.83 -4.29
C TRP A 336 -9.18 6.28 -4.41
N SER A 337 -8.99 5.00 -4.13
CA SER A 337 -7.72 4.32 -4.34
C SER A 337 -7.37 4.31 -5.83
N THR A 338 -6.09 4.51 -6.12
CA THR A 338 -5.50 4.27 -7.45
C THR A 338 -5.51 2.79 -7.82
N LEU A 339 -5.68 1.91 -6.82
CA LEU A 339 -5.69 0.45 -6.89
C LEU A 339 -7.02 -0.12 -6.34
N SER A 340 -8.14 0.36 -6.86
CA SER A 340 -9.51 -0.02 -6.45
C SER A 340 -9.77 -1.54 -6.41
N GLU A 341 -9.06 -2.29 -7.24
CA GLU A 341 -9.10 -3.75 -7.35
C GLU A 341 -8.61 -4.49 -6.10
N GLU A 342 -7.84 -3.84 -5.24
CA GLU A 342 -7.32 -4.46 -4.01
C GLU A 342 -8.39 -4.54 -2.92
N GLU A 343 -9.57 -3.95 -3.14
CA GLU A 343 -10.64 -3.80 -2.16
C GLU A 343 -10.11 -3.32 -0.80
N GLU A 344 -9.31 -2.25 -0.86
CA GLU A 344 -8.47 -1.81 0.24
C GLU A 344 -9.27 -1.17 1.38
N ILE A 345 -9.01 -1.68 2.58
CA ILE A 345 -9.42 -1.11 3.87
C ILE A 345 -8.17 -0.61 4.58
N LEU A 346 -8.16 0.67 4.96
CA LEU A 346 -7.15 1.22 5.85
C LEU A 346 -7.56 0.98 7.30
N ILE A 347 -6.81 0.14 8.01
CA ILE A 347 -6.90 0.06 9.46
C ILE A 347 -6.16 1.25 10.05
N ALA A 348 -6.84 2.01 10.90
CA ALA A 348 -6.32 3.21 11.53
C ALA A 348 -5.05 2.93 12.35
N PRO A 349 -4.11 3.90 12.44
CA PRO A 349 -3.06 3.85 13.45
C PRO A 349 -3.69 3.88 14.85
N PHE A 350 -2.99 3.30 15.81
CA PHE A 350 -3.40 3.19 17.21
C PHE A 350 -4.63 2.33 17.45
N SER A 351 -4.94 1.40 16.55
CA SER A 351 -6.01 0.42 16.71
C SER A 351 -5.53 -0.75 17.57
N ALA A 352 -6.29 -1.12 18.60
CA ALA A 352 -5.93 -2.19 19.51
C ALA A 352 -6.63 -3.51 19.15
N PHE A 353 -5.86 -4.59 19.05
CA PHE A 353 -6.38 -5.92 18.75
C PHE A 353 -5.84 -6.95 19.73
N LYS A 354 -6.66 -7.96 20.03
CA LYS A 354 -6.29 -9.14 20.78
C LYS A 354 -6.08 -10.31 19.83
N ILE A 355 -4.99 -11.05 20.01
CA ILE A 355 -4.73 -12.27 19.25
C ILE A 355 -5.65 -13.36 19.79
N ILE A 356 -6.57 -13.84 18.95
CA ILE A 356 -7.54 -14.88 19.32
C ILE A 356 -7.12 -16.27 18.80
N GLN A 357 -6.37 -16.33 17.70
CA GLN A 357 -5.95 -17.59 17.11
C GLN A 357 -4.59 -17.45 16.41
N VAL A 358 -3.77 -18.50 16.51
CA VAL A 358 -2.50 -18.63 15.77
C VAL A 358 -2.44 -20.02 15.16
N LYS A 359 -2.68 -20.12 13.86
CA LYS A 359 -2.55 -21.37 13.11
C LYS A 359 -1.09 -21.56 12.71
N ARG A 360 -0.58 -22.78 12.87
CA ARG A 360 0.82 -23.11 12.59
C ARG A 360 0.93 -24.24 11.58
N ASN A 361 1.80 -24.07 10.59
CA ASN A 361 2.20 -25.11 9.65
C ASN A 361 3.67 -25.46 9.95
N HIS A 362 3.95 -26.73 10.24
CA HIS A 362 5.30 -27.21 10.60
C HIS A 362 5.99 -26.39 11.71
N GLY A 363 5.22 -25.91 12.69
CA GLY A 363 5.72 -25.10 13.82
C GLY A 363 5.75 -23.59 13.60
N SER A 364 5.70 -23.14 12.35
CA SER A 364 5.70 -21.72 11.97
C SER A 364 4.29 -21.16 11.82
N PRO A 365 4.01 -19.91 12.22
CA PRO A 365 2.69 -19.31 12.02
C PRO A 365 2.39 -19.21 10.52
N SER A 366 1.18 -19.59 10.14
CA SER A 366 0.65 -19.46 8.78
C SER A 366 -0.51 -18.48 8.71
N GLU A 367 -1.34 -18.45 9.75
CA GLU A 367 -2.46 -17.51 9.90
C GLU A 367 -2.53 -17.02 11.34
N ILE A 368 -2.76 -15.72 11.52
CA ILE A 368 -2.93 -15.09 12.83
C ILE A 368 -4.22 -14.28 12.80
N GLU A 369 -5.09 -14.53 13.76
CA GLU A 369 -6.40 -13.90 13.84
C GLU A 369 -6.48 -12.97 15.03
N PHE A 370 -7.02 -11.79 14.77
CA PHE A 370 -7.06 -10.64 15.64
C PHE A 370 -8.50 -10.17 15.80
N GLU A 371 -8.94 -10.00 17.04
CA GLU A 371 -10.23 -9.39 17.36
C GLU A 371 -9.99 -8.00 17.93
N GLU A 372 -10.70 -6.99 17.41
CA GLU A 372 -10.57 -5.64 17.95
C GLU A 372 -10.97 -5.60 19.43
N CYS A 373 -10.13 -4.94 20.24
CA CYS A 373 -10.42 -4.74 21.65
C CYS A 373 -11.59 -3.77 21.81
N GLU A 374 -12.66 -4.21 22.43
CA GLU A 374 -13.79 -3.34 22.79
C GLU A 374 -13.38 -2.38 23.94
N ALA A 375 -13.86 -1.14 23.87
CA ALA A 375 -13.57 -0.07 24.81
C ALA A 375 -14.54 -0.02 25.99
#